data_AF-A0A3B1AJL5-F1
#
_entry.id   AF-A0A3B1AJL5-F1
#
_cell.length_a   1.000
_cell.length_b   1.000
_cell.length_c   1.000
_cell.angle_alpha   90.00
_cell.angle_beta   90.00
_cell.angle_gamma   90.00
#
_symmetry.space_group_name_H-M   'P 1'
#
loop_
_entity.id
_entity.type
_entity.pdbx_description
1 polymer ?
#
loop_
_entity_poly.entity_id
_entity_poly.type
_entity_poly.pdbx_seq_one_letter_code
_entity_poly.pdbx_strand_id
1 'polypeptide(L)'
;MFSLSDEHLRNLPCKRVQCDEIWSFVYAKQKNVPKELEDHFGVGDVWTWVAMCADTKIVPCWHVDNRGFAAAKHFMEDLAGRMASRIQLTTGGYKVYADAVEDAFGGEVDYAMLIKLYDGDKGQEKRYSPAAYAGAKREVMNGSPDQQHISTSYVERQNLTMRMSMRRFTKLTNAFSKKLENHMHAISLHYMYYNFGRIHKTLRVSPAMEAGVTDHLWSLEEIAGLIPEDQPKKRGSYKKKNLS
;
A
#
# COMPACT_ATOMS: atom_id res chain seq x y z
N MET A 1 15.91 -4.65 5.00
CA MET A 1 15.06 -3.54 4.48
C MET A 1 13.62 -3.63 5.02
N PHE A 2 12.91 -4.75 4.88
CA PHE A 2 11.61 -4.96 5.57
C PHE A 2 11.70 -4.73 7.09
N SER A 3 12.75 -5.27 7.72
CA SER A 3 13.01 -5.16 9.16
C SER A 3 13.10 -3.71 9.69
N LEU A 4 13.71 -2.78 8.95
CA LEU A 4 13.91 -1.42 9.48
C LEU A 4 12.56 -0.71 9.67
N SER A 5 11.70 -0.72 8.66
CA SER A 5 10.36 -0.14 8.78
C SER A 5 9.55 -0.84 9.86
N ASP A 6 9.66 -2.16 10.00
CA ASP A 6 8.89 -2.94 10.99
C ASP A 6 9.33 -2.68 12.44
N GLU A 7 10.61 -2.41 12.64
CA GLU A 7 11.20 -2.09 13.95
C GLU A 7 11.05 -0.61 14.33
N HIS A 8 11.20 0.31 13.37
CA HIS A 8 11.37 1.74 13.67
C HIS A 8 10.08 2.57 13.51
N LEU A 9 9.12 2.11 12.70
CA LEU A 9 7.83 2.80 12.53
C LEU A 9 6.84 2.35 13.60
N ARG A 10 7.18 2.60 14.87
CA ARG A 10 6.39 2.27 16.06
C ARG A 10 6.09 3.53 16.87
N ASN A 11 5.05 3.47 17.71
CA ASN A 11 4.63 4.60 18.54
C ASN A 11 4.47 5.91 17.73
N LEU A 12 3.86 5.81 16.54
CA LEU A 12 3.76 6.95 15.63
C LEU A 12 2.70 7.95 16.12
N PRO A 13 2.97 9.27 16.03
CA PRO A 13 2.09 10.33 16.54
C PRO A 13 0.92 10.64 15.58
N CYS A 14 0.53 9.68 14.76
CA CYS A 14 -0.50 9.87 13.75
C CYS A 14 -1.87 10.08 14.38
N LYS A 15 -2.59 11.10 13.92
CA LYS A 15 -3.96 11.39 14.40
C LYS A 15 -4.98 11.01 13.35
N ARG A 16 -4.67 11.24 12.08
CA ARG A 16 -5.54 10.95 10.94
C ARG A 16 -4.85 9.99 9.99
N VAL A 17 -5.41 8.80 9.79
CA VAL A 17 -4.88 7.79 8.88
C VAL A 17 -5.90 7.48 7.80
N GLN A 18 -5.43 7.30 6.57
CA GLN A 18 -6.21 6.86 5.44
C GLN A 18 -5.66 5.56 4.89
N CYS A 19 -6.54 4.64 4.50
CA CYS A 19 -6.15 3.35 3.93
C CYS A 19 -6.86 3.08 2.62
N ASP A 20 -6.14 2.46 1.70
CA ASP A 20 -6.62 2.04 0.38
C ASP A 20 -5.74 0.90 -0.13
N GLU A 21 -6.23 0.19 -1.13
CA GLU A 21 -5.54 -0.91 -1.77
C GLU A 21 -5.32 -0.64 -3.27
N ILE A 22 -4.08 -0.84 -3.71
CA ILE A 22 -3.71 -0.60 -5.09
C ILE A 22 -3.39 -1.91 -5.81
N TRP A 23 -4.12 -2.15 -6.89
CA TRP A 23 -3.93 -3.32 -7.74
C TRP A 23 -2.65 -3.24 -8.58
N SER A 24 -1.97 -4.39 -8.68
CA SER A 24 -0.97 -4.72 -9.70
C SER A 24 -1.09 -6.20 -10.08
N PHE A 25 -0.17 -6.69 -10.91
CA PHE A 25 -0.08 -8.11 -11.23
C PHE A 25 1.37 -8.59 -11.27
N VAL A 26 1.56 -9.88 -10.99
CA VAL A 26 2.83 -10.57 -10.99
C VAL A 26 2.78 -11.76 -11.94
N TYR A 27 3.87 -12.02 -12.65
CA TYR A 27 4.04 -13.08 -13.66
C TYR A 27 3.21 -12.91 -14.93
N ALA A 28 1.89 -12.76 -14.81
CA ALA A 28 0.95 -12.49 -15.89
C ALA A 28 -0.29 -11.78 -15.31
N LYS A 29 -1.08 -11.12 -16.15
CA LYS A 29 -2.42 -10.66 -15.73
C LYS A 29 -3.29 -11.88 -15.46
N GLN A 30 -4.23 -11.80 -14.51
CA GLN A 30 -5.05 -12.94 -14.09
C GLN A 30 -5.63 -13.75 -15.25
N LYS A 31 -6.22 -13.08 -16.24
CA LYS A 31 -6.81 -13.71 -17.43
C LYS A 31 -5.84 -14.52 -18.32
N ASN A 32 -4.53 -14.34 -18.12
CA ASN A 32 -3.46 -14.99 -18.88
C ASN A 32 -2.65 -15.95 -17.99
N VAL A 33 -3.04 -16.16 -16.74
CA VAL A 33 -2.38 -17.11 -15.85
C VAL A 33 -2.67 -18.53 -16.36
N PRO A 34 -1.64 -19.36 -16.59
CA PRO A 34 -1.86 -20.77 -16.94
C PRO A 34 -2.61 -21.51 -15.83
N LYS A 35 -3.45 -22.47 -16.19
CA LYS A 35 -4.32 -23.18 -15.24
C LYS A 35 -3.53 -23.86 -14.12
N GLU A 36 -2.35 -24.38 -14.43
CA GLU A 36 -1.43 -24.98 -13.47
C GLU A 36 -0.85 -24.00 -12.43
N LEU A 37 -0.96 -22.68 -12.69
CA LEU A 37 -0.48 -21.61 -11.82
C LEU A 37 -1.61 -20.79 -11.17
N GLU A 38 -2.88 -21.13 -11.41
CA GLU A 38 -4.04 -20.32 -10.99
C GLU A 38 -4.14 -20.18 -9.46
N ASP A 39 -3.82 -21.24 -8.72
CA ASP A 39 -3.84 -21.26 -7.24
C ASP A 39 -2.48 -20.91 -6.60
N HIS A 40 -1.46 -20.59 -7.40
CA HIS A 40 -0.15 -20.22 -6.85
C HIS A 40 -0.18 -18.79 -6.32
N PHE A 41 -0.03 -18.65 -4.99
CA PHE A 41 0.05 -17.34 -4.35
C PHE A 41 1.13 -16.46 -4.99
N GLY A 42 0.76 -15.21 -5.28
CA GLY A 42 1.67 -14.25 -5.91
C GLY A 42 1.80 -14.39 -7.43
N VAL A 43 0.97 -15.20 -8.09
CA VAL A 43 0.80 -15.22 -9.54
C VAL A 43 -0.55 -14.61 -9.89
N GLY A 44 -0.58 -13.74 -10.91
CA GLY A 44 -1.82 -13.07 -11.30
C GLY A 44 -2.01 -11.74 -10.58
N ASP A 45 -3.25 -11.46 -10.17
CA ASP A 45 -3.61 -10.20 -9.51
C ASP A 45 -3.09 -10.15 -8.06
N VAL A 46 -2.49 -9.02 -7.70
CA VAL A 46 -1.98 -8.76 -6.34
C VAL A 46 -2.37 -7.35 -5.91
N TRP A 47 -2.61 -7.17 -4.62
CA TRP A 47 -2.96 -5.89 -4.02
C TRP A 47 -1.90 -5.47 -3.03
N THR A 48 -1.50 -4.20 -3.11
CA THR A 48 -0.73 -3.55 -2.06
C THR A 48 -1.69 -2.72 -1.22
N TRP A 49 -1.91 -3.13 0.02
CA TRP A 49 -2.65 -2.40 1.04
C TRP A 49 -1.73 -1.33 1.62
N VAL A 50 -2.20 -0.09 1.73
CA VAL A 50 -1.35 1.06 2.08
C VAL A 50 -2.05 1.91 3.13
N ALA A 51 -1.34 2.22 4.21
CA ALA A 51 -1.76 3.23 5.17
C ALA A 51 -1.00 4.53 4.92
N MET A 52 -1.66 5.67 5.17
CA MET A 52 -1.01 6.97 5.10
C MET A 52 -1.50 7.88 6.21
N CYS A 53 -0.56 8.45 6.96
CA CYS A 53 -0.81 9.46 7.96
C CYS A 53 -1.03 10.82 7.28
N ALA A 54 -2.23 11.39 7.40
CA ALA A 54 -2.56 12.67 6.79
C ALA A 54 -1.84 13.85 7.45
N ASP A 55 -1.29 13.69 8.65
CA ASP A 55 -0.57 14.73 9.38
C ASP A 55 0.88 14.82 8.87
N THR A 56 1.66 13.77 9.16
CA THR A 56 3.10 13.70 8.90
C THR A 56 3.45 13.18 7.50
N LYS A 57 2.43 12.74 6.73
CA LYS A 57 2.57 12.09 5.42
C LYS A 57 3.32 10.76 5.46
N ILE A 58 3.66 10.24 6.64
CA ILE A 58 4.36 8.96 6.75
C ILE A 58 3.44 7.83 6.29
N VAL A 59 4.01 6.83 5.63
CA VAL A 59 3.36 5.54 5.38
C VAL A 59 3.77 4.60 6.51
N PRO A 60 2.92 4.38 7.53
CA PRO A 60 3.29 3.60 8.70
C PRO A 60 3.48 2.12 8.38
N CYS A 61 2.64 1.57 7.51
CA CYS A 61 2.69 0.18 7.07
C CYS A 61 2.09 0.02 5.67
N TRP A 62 2.41 -1.13 5.06
CA TRP A 62 1.84 -1.61 3.82
C TRP A 62 1.93 -3.13 3.79
N HIS A 63 1.03 -3.79 3.07
CA HIS A 63 0.97 -5.25 2.98
C HIS A 63 0.71 -5.68 1.54
N VAL A 64 1.36 -6.75 1.06
CA VAL A 64 1.14 -7.29 -0.30
C VAL A 64 0.49 -8.65 -0.19
N ASP A 65 -0.70 -8.78 -0.75
CA ASP A 65 -1.50 -10.00 -0.64
C ASP A 65 -2.61 -10.04 -1.69
N ASN A 66 -3.51 -11.02 -1.58
CA ASN A 66 -4.82 -10.98 -2.19
C ASN A 66 -5.69 -9.86 -1.59
N ARG A 67 -6.88 -9.65 -2.17
CA ARG A 67 -7.83 -8.63 -1.74
C ARG A 67 -8.84 -9.12 -0.67
N GLY A 68 -8.55 -10.21 0.03
CA GLY A 68 -9.48 -10.87 0.96
C GLY A 68 -9.43 -10.33 2.39
N PHE A 69 -10.32 -10.86 3.23
CA PHE A 69 -10.45 -10.46 4.64
C PHE A 69 -9.19 -10.73 5.47
N ALA A 70 -8.56 -11.91 5.33
CA ALA A 70 -7.34 -12.25 6.08
C ALA A 70 -6.20 -11.25 5.82
N ALA A 71 -6.04 -10.80 4.57
CA ALA A 71 -5.08 -9.77 4.20
C ALA A 71 -5.41 -8.42 4.84
N ALA A 72 -6.69 -8.02 4.80
CA ALA A 72 -7.16 -6.78 5.43
C ALA A 72 -6.93 -6.79 6.94
N LYS A 73 -7.20 -7.94 7.60
CA LYS A 73 -6.99 -8.15 9.03
C LYS A 73 -5.51 -7.99 9.41
N HIS A 74 -4.61 -8.74 8.76
CA HIS A 74 -3.18 -8.62 9.03
C HIS A 74 -2.67 -7.18 8.83
N PHE A 75 -3.13 -6.50 7.78
CA PHE A 75 -2.77 -5.13 7.51
C PHE A 75 -3.27 -4.15 8.59
N MET A 76 -4.50 -4.33 9.08
CA MET A 76 -5.06 -3.48 10.14
C MET A 76 -4.43 -3.76 11.51
N GLU A 77 -4.13 -5.01 11.84
CA GLU A 77 -3.41 -5.38 13.07
C GLU A 77 -2.00 -4.77 13.09
N ASP A 78 -1.27 -4.84 11.97
CA ASP A 78 0.04 -4.18 11.87
C ASP A 78 -0.08 -2.65 11.97
N LEU A 79 -1.11 -2.05 11.36
CA LEU A 79 -1.35 -0.62 11.50
C LEU A 79 -1.62 -0.23 12.96
N ALA A 80 -2.54 -0.93 13.63
CA ALA A 80 -2.90 -0.67 15.02
C ALA A 80 -1.69 -0.77 15.93
N GLY A 81 -0.86 -1.80 15.78
CA GLY A 81 0.36 -2.02 16.54
C GLY A 81 1.48 -1.00 16.29
N ARG A 82 1.29 -0.01 15.42
CA ARG A 82 2.26 1.07 15.14
C ARG A 82 1.81 2.43 15.68
N MET A 83 0.55 2.59 16.07
CA MET A 83 0.01 3.88 16.53
C MET A 83 0.35 4.08 18.01
N ALA A 84 0.73 5.32 18.39
CA ALA A 84 0.95 5.67 19.79
C ALA A 84 -0.35 5.86 20.58
N SER A 85 -1.45 6.15 19.89
CA SER A 85 -2.71 6.56 20.49
C SER A 85 -3.88 6.22 19.58
N ARG A 86 -5.11 6.36 20.11
CA ARG A 86 -6.34 6.39 19.32
C ARG A 86 -6.21 7.34 18.12
N ILE A 87 -6.72 6.91 16.98
CA ILE A 87 -6.66 7.64 15.71
C ILE A 87 -8.05 7.80 15.10
N GLN A 88 -8.19 8.77 14.20
CA GLN A 88 -9.24 8.78 13.20
C GLN A 88 -8.77 8.04 11.95
N LEU A 89 -9.50 7.00 11.54
CA LEU A 89 -9.22 6.16 10.38
C LEU A 89 -10.26 6.38 9.28
N THR A 90 -9.83 6.46 8.02
CA THR A 90 -10.75 6.49 6.87
C THR A 90 -10.33 5.53 5.77
N THR A 91 -11.25 4.68 5.32
CA THR A 91 -11.04 3.78 4.16
C THR A 91 -12.04 4.10 3.05
N GLY A 92 -11.84 3.49 1.88
CA GLY A 92 -12.90 3.38 0.87
C GLY A 92 -14.05 2.47 1.33
N GLY A 93 -15.11 2.40 0.53
CA GLY A 93 -16.30 1.57 0.81
C GLY A 93 -16.13 0.06 0.65
N TYR A 94 -14.91 -0.47 0.73
CA TYR A 94 -14.71 -1.92 0.61
C TYR A 94 -15.01 -2.60 1.95
N LYS A 95 -16.10 -3.37 1.97
CA LYS A 95 -16.70 -3.90 3.21
C LYS A 95 -15.76 -4.70 4.12
N VAL A 96 -14.73 -5.35 3.57
CA VAL A 96 -13.78 -6.15 4.36
C VAL A 96 -13.03 -5.31 5.41
N TYR A 97 -12.92 -3.99 5.22
CA TYR A 97 -12.30 -3.12 6.22
C TYR A 97 -13.14 -3.03 7.50
N ALA A 98 -14.47 -3.14 7.44
CA ALA A 98 -15.31 -2.95 8.62
C ALA A 98 -14.96 -3.96 9.72
N ASP A 99 -14.99 -5.24 9.37
CA ASP A 99 -14.65 -6.32 10.31
C ASP A 99 -13.16 -6.30 10.66
N ALA A 100 -12.28 -5.99 9.71
CA ALA A 100 -10.83 -5.98 9.95
C ALA A 100 -10.38 -4.87 10.90
N VAL A 101 -11.02 -3.69 10.82
CA VAL A 101 -10.75 -2.56 11.71
C VAL A 101 -11.26 -2.86 13.12
N GLU A 102 -12.45 -3.44 13.25
CA GLU A 102 -13.00 -3.83 14.55
C GLU A 102 -12.09 -4.86 15.23
N ASP A 103 -11.67 -5.91 14.51
CA ASP A 103 -10.75 -6.93 15.01
C ASP A 103 -9.41 -6.34 15.49
N ALA A 104 -8.85 -5.37 14.76
CA ALA A 104 -7.54 -4.82 15.03
C ALA A 104 -7.50 -3.74 16.12
N PHE A 105 -8.52 -2.87 16.17
CA PHE A 105 -8.55 -1.72 17.08
C PHE A 105 -9.45 -1.94 18.30
N GLY A 106 -10.32 -2.96 18.30
CA GLY A 106 -11.20 -3.29 19.43
C GLY A 106 -12.11 -2.13 19.86
N GLY A 107 -12.53 -1.28 18.91
CA GLY A 107 -13.32 -0.06 19.17
C GLY A 107 -12.53 1.18 19.61
N GLU A 108 -11.21 1.08 19.80
CA GLU A 108 -10.35 2.22 20.14
C GLU A 108 -9.88 3.01 18.90
N VAL A 109 -10.85 3.33 18.03
CA VAL A 109 -10.63 4.06 16.78
C VAL A 109 -11.87 4.87 16.40
N ASP A 110 -11.67 6.04 15.81
CA ASP A 110 -12.74 6.81 15.18
C ASP A 110 -12.77 6.51 13.68
N TYR A 111 -13.59 5.55 13.28
CA TYR A 111 -13.55 4.96 11.95
C TYR A 111 -14.75 5.36 11.07
N ALA A 112 -14.45 5.78 9.84
CA ALA A 112 -15.45 6.04 8.82
C ALA A 112 -15.03 5.49 7.44
N MET A 113 -16.01 5.16 6.62
CA MET A 113 -15.82 4.87 5.20
C MET A 113 -16.24 6.04 4.32
N LEU A 114 -15.46 6.32 3.28
CA LEU A 114 -15.87 7.17 2.16
C LEU A 114 -16.30 6.29 0.99
N ILE A 115 -17.60 6.14 0.80
CA ILE A 115 -18.21 5.33 -0.25
C ILE A 115 -18.41 6.20 -1.49
N LYS A 116 -17.63 5.96 -2.55
CA LYS A 116 -17.78 6.66 -3.83
C LYS A 116 -18.98 6.11 -4.60
N LEU A 117 -19.83 7.01 -5.09
CA LEU A 117 -20.97 6.74 -5.95
C LEU A 117 -20.60 7.12 -7.38
N TYR A 118 -20.88 6.22 -8.32
CA TYR A 118 -20.62 6.44 -9.74
C TYR A 118 -21.94 6.29 -10.51
N ASP A 119 -22.20 7.22 -11.42
CA ASP A 119 -23.32 7.21 -12.36
C ASP A 119 -22.93 6.42 -13.61
N GLY A 120 -23.72 5.41 -13.97
CA GLY A 120 -23.53 4.67 -15.21
C GLY A 120 -24.32 3.36 -15.27
N ASP A 121 -25.23 3.30 -16.23
CA ASP A 121 -25.90 2.07 -16.67
C ASP A 121 -24.84 1.06 -17.16
N LYS A 122 -25.04 -0.24 -16.92
CA LYS A 122 -24.05 -1.31 -17.22
C LYS A 122 -23.79 -1.52 -18.73
N GLY A 123 -24.35 -0.66 -19.59
CA GLY A 123 -24.25 -0.73 -21.05
C GLY A 123 -23.23 0.27 -21.60
N GLN A 124 -22.14 -0.27 -22.17
CA GLN A 124 -21.05 0.43 -22.87
C GLN A 124 -19.95 1.04 -22.00
N GLU A 125 -19.20 0.16 -21.34
CA GLU A 125 -17.83 0.47 -20.90
C GLU A 125 -16.95 0.86 -22.10
N LYS A 126 -16.68 2.17 -22.26
CA LYS A 126 -15.50 2.60 -23.02
C LYS A 126 -14.27 2.14 -22.24
N ARG A 127 -13.52 1.18 -22.79
CA ARG A 127 -12.33 0.44 -22.26
C ARG A 127 -11.34 1.18 -21.34
N TYR A 128 -11.38 2.51 -21.26
CA TYR A 128 -10.42 3.34 -20.50
C TYR A 128 -11.04 4.50 -19.71
N SER A 129 -12.34 4.74 -19.78
CA SER A 129 -13.00 5.83 -19.05
C SER A 129 -13.82 5.26 -17.91
N PRO A 130 -13.54 5.64 -16.64
CA PRO A 130 -14.39 5.27 -15.53
C PRO A 130 -15.82 5.79 -15.74
N ALA A 131 -16.79 5.14 -15.09
CA ALA A 131 -18.12 5.70 -14.92
C ALA A 131 -18.05 7.12 -14.35
N ALA A 132 -19.04 7.97 -14.69
CA ALA A 132 -19.06 9.34 -14.22
C ALA A 132 -19.14 9.34 -12.68
N TYR A 133 -18.32 10.14 -12.02
CA TYR A 133 -18.40 10.25 -10.56
C TYR A 133 -19.66 11.02 -10.17
N ALA A 134 -20.54 10.40 -9.40
CA ALA A 134 -21.82 10.95 -8.99
C ALA A 134 -21.72 11.69 -7.64
N GLY A 135 -20.84 11.22 -6.76
CA GLY A 135 -20.67 11.77 -5.42
C GLY A 135 -19.99 10.81 -4.46
N ALA A 136 -20.00 11.13 -3.18
CA ALA A 136 -19.55 10.22 -2.13
C ALA A 136 -20.44 10.33 -0.89
N LYS A 137 -20.65 9.19 -0.25
CA LYS A 137 -21.33 9.07 1.05
C LYS A 137 -20.27 8.83 2.13
N ARG A 138 -20.36 9.56 3.22
CA ARG A 138 -19.58 9.31 4.44
C ARG A 138 -20.41 8.42 5.36
N GLU A 139 -19.83 7.34 5.84
CA GLU A 139 -20.48 6.42 6.77
C GLU A 139 -19.61 6.23 8.00
N VAL A 140 -20.10 6.64 9.16
CA VAL A 140 -19.40 6.43 10.44
C VAL A 140 -19.67 5.01 10.89
N MET A 141 -18.60 4.26 11.12
CA MET A 141 -18.66 2.84 11.49
C MET A 141 -18.42 2.65 12.99
N ASN A 142 -17.48 3.41 13.57
CA ASN A 142 -17.15 3.35 14.99
C ASN A 142 -16.68 4.75 15.47
N GLY A 143 -16.93 5.06 16.75
CA GLY A 143 -16.41 6.26 17.40
C GLY A 143 -17.07 7.56 16.96
N SER A 144 -16.32 8.66 17.07
CA SER A 144 -16.78 10.02 16.76
C SER A 144 -15.79 10.74 15.82
N PRO A 145 -15.61 10.26 14.58
CA PRO A 145 -14.69 10.89 13.64
C PRO A 145 -15.15 12.29 13.26
N ASP A 146 -14.20 13.23 13.14
CA ASP A 146 -14.48 14.56 12.61
C ASP A 146 -14.85 14.44 11.13
N GLN A 147 -16.11 14.80 10.82
CA GLN A 147 -16.66 14.71 9.47
C GLN A 147 -15.87 15.52 8.44
N GLN A 148 -15.19 16.60 8.82
CA GLN A 148 -14.38 17.40 7.90
C GLN A 148 -13.16 16.63 7.40
N HIS A 149 -12.72 15.61 8.12
CA HIS A 149 -11.52 14.83 7.83
C HIS A 149 -11.81 13.45 7.24
N ILE A 150 -13.08 13.05 7.12
CA ILE A 150 -13.49 11.83 6.40
C ILE A 150 -13.24 12.03 4.90
N SER A 151 -12.07 11.55 4.45
CA SER A 151 -11.62 11.59 3.06
C SER A 151 -10.60 10.47 2.80
N THR A 152 -10.35 10.16 1.53
CA THR A 152 -9.31 9.21 1.07
C THR A 152 -8.26 9.89 0.17
N SER A 153 -8.30 11.23 0.07
CA SER A 153 -7.50 11.98 -0.91
C SER A 153 -5.99 11.85 -0.72
N TYR A 154 -5.50 11.69 0.52
CA TYR A 154 -4.07 11.55 0.78
C TYR A 154 -3.57 10.17 0.35
N VAL A 155 -4.26 9.10 0.74
CA VAL A 155 -3.86 7.74 0.32
C VAL A 155 -4.02 7.56 -1.19
N GLU A 156 -5.02 8.17 -1.82
CA GLU A 156 -5.15 8.17 -3.29
C GLU A 156 -4.00 8.91 -3.97
N ARG A 157 -3.57 10.05 -3.43
CA ARG A 157 -2.38 10.77 -3.89
C ARG A 157 -1.13 9.92 -3.68
N GLN A 158 -1.07 9.12 -2.63
CA GLN A 158 0.06 8.22 -2.40
C GLN A 158 0.07 7.04 -3.36
N ASN A 159 -1.09 6.48 -3.68
CA ASN A 159 -1.24 5.47 -4.73
C ASN A 159 -0.80 6.00 -6.10
N LEU A 160 -1.08 7.29 -6.39
CA LEU A 160 -0.51 7.96 -7.57
C LEU A 160 1.02 8.08 -7.48
N THR A 161 1.56 8.49 -6.34
CA THR A 161 3.01 8.58 -6.12
C THR A 161 3.70 7.24 -6.36
N MET A 162 3.16 6.16 -5.81
CA MET A 162 3.65 4.80 -6.03
C MET A 162 3.68 4.45 -7.53
N ARG A 163 2.59 4.73 -8.26
CA ARG A 163 2.51 4.50 -9.72
C ARG A 163 3.54 5.27 -10.52
N MET A 164 3.78 6.53 -10.15
CA MET A 164 4.71 7.40 -10.86
C MET A 164 6.17 7.06 -10.55
N SER A 165 6.47 6.59 -9.34
CA SER A 165 7.82 6.25 -8.92
C SER A 165 8.24 4.82 -9.30
N MET A 166 7.30 3.92 -9.57
CA MET A 166 7.60 2.52 -9.91
C MET A 166 6.83 2.04 -11.14
N ARG A 167 7.56 1.69 -12.21
CA ARG A 167 6.95 1.16 -13.46
C ARG A 167 6.13 -0.12 -13.29
N ARG A 168 6.38 -0.88 -12.21
CA ARG A 168 5.65 -2.11 -11.84
C ARG A 168 4.14 -1.91 -11.63
N PHE A 169 3.70 -0.69 -11.38
CA PHE A 169 2.29 -0.34 -11.21
C PHE A 169 1.67 0.35 -12.44
N THR A 170 2.42 0.43 -13.54
CA THR A 170 1.90 0.96 -14.81
C THR A 170 1.10 -0.12 -15.54
N LYS A 171 -0.16 0.16 -15.90
CA LYS A 171 -1.13 -0.85 -16.38
C LYS A 171 -0.87 -1.39 -17.80
N LEU A 172 -0.30 -0.55 -18.68
CA LEU A 172 -0.15 -0.81 -20.13
C LEU A 172 1.32 -0.88 -20.54
N THR A 173 2.11 -1.68 -19.83
CA THR A 173 3.53 -1.88 -20.14
C THR A 173 3.98 -3.29 -19.77
N ASN A 174 5.12 -3.72 -20.32
CA ASN A 174 5.75 -5.00 -19.98
C ASN A 174 6.61 -4.93 -18.70
N ALA A 175 6.63 -3.78 -18.02
CA ALA A 175 7.44 -3.53 -16.82
C ALA A 175 6.82 -4.06 -15.52
N PHE A 176 6.21 -5.25 -15.54
CA PHE A 176 5.62 -5.91 -14.37
C PHE A 176 6.62 -6.88 -13.69
N SER A 177 6.33 -7.29 -12.46
CA SER A 177 7.22 -8.20 -11.73
C SER A 177 6.97 -9.65 -12.16
N LYS A 178 8.03 -10.45 -12.31
CA LYS A 178 7.92 -11.88 -12.66
C LYS A 178 7.77 -12.80 -11.45
N LYS A 179 8.14 -12.31 -10.27
CA LYS A 179 8.12 -13.00 -8.99
C LYS A 179 7.56 -12.06 -7.93
N LEU A 180 6.85 -12.61 -6.94
CA LEU A 180 6.22 -11.82 -5.89
C LEU A 180 7.27 -11.14 -5.01
N GLU A 181 8.35 -11.84 -4.67
CA GLU A 181 9.42 -11.33 -3.81
C GLU A 181 10.05 -10.08 -4.43
N ASN A 182 10.31 -10.10 -5.74
CA ASN A 182 10.84 -8.94 -6.46
C ASN A 182 9.84 -7.76 -6.54
N HIS A 183 8.54 -8.05 -6.49
CA HIS A 183 7.51 -7.02 -6.39
C HIS A 183 7.56 -6.36 -5.02
N MET A 184 7.58 -7.17 -3.96
CA MET A 184 7.67 -6.71 -2.57
C MET A 184 8.97 -5.95 -2.29
N HIS A 185 10.13 -6.40 -2.82
CA HIS A 185 11.40 -5.68 -2.71
C HIS A 185 11.34 -4.28 -3.34
N ALA A 186 10.67 -4.15 -4.50
CA ALA A 186 10.53 -2.85 -5.14
C ALA A 186 9.66 -1.89 -4.30
N ILE A 187 8.56 -2.40 -3.73
CA ILE A 187 7.68 -1.63 -2.85
C ILE A 187 8.42 -1.24 -1.56
N SER A 188 9.18 -2.17 -0.98
CA SER A 188 10.01 -1.92 0.21
C SER A 188 11.01 -0.80 -0.04
N LEU A 189 11.77 -0.87 -1.14
CA LEU A 189 12.72 0.19 -1.51
C LEU A 189 12.00 1.53 -1.74
N HIS A 190 10.83 1.51 -2.38
CA HIS A 190 10.04 2.71 -2.59
C HIS A 190 9.62 3.37 -1.29
N TYR A 191 9.08 2.61 -0.34
CA TYR A 191 8.61 3.17 0.92
C TYR A 191 9.72 3.56 1.89
N MET A 192 10.86 2.83 1.86
CA MET A 192 12.07 3.27 2.55
C MET A 192 12.51 4.64 2.06
N TYR A 193 12.68 4.80 0.75
CA TYR A 193 13.06 6.09 0.20
C TYR A 193 12.00 7.15 0.43
N TYR A 194 10.71 6.83 0.26
CA TYR A 194 9.62 7.77 0.48
C TYR A 194 9.59 8.31 1.92
N ASN A 195 9.64 7.43 2.92
CA ASN A 195 9.54 7.83 4.32
C ASN A 195 10.81 8.53 4.81
N PHE A 196 12.00 8.03 4.45
CA PHE A 196 13.26 8.44 5.09
C PHE A 196 14.14 9.35 4.23
N GLY A 197 14.14 9.19 2.91
CA GLY A 197 15.09 9.88 2.00
C GLY A 197 14.45 10.93 1.10
N ARG A 198 13.12 10.99 1.00
CA ARG A 198 12.42 11.93 0.12
C ARG A 198 11.89 13.13 0.90
N ILE A 199 12.35 14.33 0.52
CA ILE A 199 11.76 15.58 1.02
C ILE A 199 10.34 15.73 0.47
N HIS A 200 9.35 15.80 1.37
CA HIS A 200 7.96 16.03 0.99
C HIS A 200 7.73 17.51 0.70
N LYS A 201 7.13 17.83 -0.46
CA LYS A 201 7.02 19.21 -0.96
C LYS A 201 6.35 20.16 0.05
N THR A 202 5.33 19.72 0.78
CA THR A 202 4.63 20.59 1.75
C THR A 202 5.31 20.63 3.11
N LEU A 203 6.04 19.59 3.51
CA LEU A 203 6.67 19.50 4.83
C LEU A 203 8.07 20.13 4.84
N ARG A 204 8.74 20.17 3.68
CA ARG A 204 10.15 20.57 3.52
C ARG A 204 11.17 19.68 4.23
N VAL A 205 10.70 18.64 4.92
CA VAL A 205 11.49 17.52 5.48
C VAL A 205 10.95 16.18 4.96
N SER A 206 11.57 15.06 5.34
CA SER A 206 11.02 13.73 5.04
C SER A 206 9.83 13.39 5.94
N PRO A 207 8.91 12.52 5.52
CA PRO A 207 7.81 12.08 6.38
C PRO A 207 8.25 11.46 7.71
N ALA A 208 9.38 10.72 7.73
CA ALA A 208 9.93 10.15 8.95
C ALA A 208 10.47 11.22 9.91
N MET A 209 11.08 12.29 9.38
CA MET A 209 11.50 13.45 10.20
C MET A 209 10.30 14.18 10.79
N GLU A 210 9.27 14.45 9.99
CA GLU A 210 8.04 15.09 10.46
C GLU A 210 7.33 14.26 11.54
N ALA A 211 7.42 12.93 11.44
CA ALA A 211 6.88 12.01 12.44
C ALA A 211 7.79 11.82 13.68
N GLY A 212 8.99 12.43 13.70
CA GLY A 212 9.94 12.28 14.81
C GLY A 212 10.64 10.92 14.89
N VAL A 213 10.62 10.14 13.80
CA VAL A 213 11.27 8.81 13.73
C VAL A 213 12.78 8.92 13.50
N THR A 214 13.23 9.95 12.79
CA THR A 214 14.64 10.22 12.47
C THR A 214 14.90 11.72 12.50
N ASP A 215 16.13 12.12 12.78
CA ASP A 215 16.56 13.52 12.83
C ASP A 215 17.30 13.98 11.56
N HIS A 216 17.64 13.04 10.68
CA HIS A 216 18.34 13.30 9.43
C HIS A 216 17.63 12.67 8.23
N LEU A 217 17.95 13.19 7.05
CA LEU A 217 17.52 12.67 5.77
C LEU A 217 18.43 11.51 5.36
N TRP A 218 17.84 10.36 5.02
CA TRP A 218 18.60 9.19 4.62
C TRP A 218 19.04 9.29 3.16
N SER A 219 20.33 9.06 2.90
CA SER A 219 20.88 8.90 1.56
C SER A 219 20.49 7.56 0.93
N LEU A 220 20.66 7.44 -0.38
CA LEU A 220 20.43 6.16 -1.07
C LEU A 220 21.50 5.13 -0.69
N GLU A 221 22.72 5.58 -0.42
CA GLU A 221 23.84 4.79 0.05
C GLU A 221 23.55 4.16 1.41
N GLU A 222 23.02 4.93 2.37
CA GLU A 222 22.60 4.42 3.67
C GLU A 222 21.46 3.39 3.54
N ILE A 223 20.44 3.69 2.73
CA ILE A 223 19.34 2.75 2.48
C ILE A 223 19.85 1.45 1.84
N ALA A 224 20.78 1.54 0.88
CA ALA A 224 21.39 0.37 0.25
C ALA A 224 22.24 -0.44 1.24
N GLY A 225 22.93 0.23 2.18
CA GLY A 225 23.72 -0.39 3.24
C GLY A 225 22.92 -1.20 4.25
N LEU A 226 21.58 -1.06 4.29
CA LEU A 226 20.69 -1.88 5.13
C LEU A 226 20.52 -3.32 4.64
N ILE A 227 21.01 -3.64 3.45
CA ILE A 227 20.93 -4.98 2.90
C ILE A 227 22.18 -5.74 3.36
N PRO A 228 22.04 -6.89 4.05
CA PRO A 228 23.19 -7.72 4.40
C PRO A 228 23.99 -8.04 3.14
N GLU A 229 25.32 -7.95 3.20
CA GLU A 229 26.18 -8.37 2.09
C GLU A 229 25.98 -9.88 1.84
N ASP A 230 25.19 -10.23 0.83
CA ASP A 230 25.14 -11.61 0.36
C ASP A 230 26.33 -11.83 -0.57
N GLN A 231 27.13 -12.88 -0.32
CA GLN A 231 28.28 -13.16 -1.18
C GLN A 231 27.78 -13.44 -2.61
N PRO A 232 28.38 -12.82 -3.64
CA PRO A 232 27.94 -13.02 -5.01
C PRO A 232 28.05 -14.50 -5.40
N LYS A 233 26.93 -15.18 -5.48
CA LYS A 233 26.87 -16.57 -5.96
C LYS A 233 27.25 -16.58 -7.44
N LYS A 234 28.23 -17.40 -7.83
CA LYS A 234 28.57 -17.63 -9.24
C LYS A 234 27.30 -17.98 -10.00
N ARG A 235 26.99 -17.18 -11.03
CA ARG A 235 25.86 -17.47 -11.94
C ARG A 235 26.05 -18.87 -12.54
N GLY A 236 25.12 -19.78 -12.26
CA GLY A 236 25.12 -21.12 -12.85
C GLY A 236 24.98 -21.07 -14.38
N SER A 237 25.44 -22.12 -15.06
CA SER A 237 25.33 -22.25 -16.52
C SER A 237 23.86 -22.17 -16.98
N TYR A 238 23.61 -21.45 -18.08
CA TYR A 238 22.28 -21.36 -18.69
C TYR A 238 21.78 -22.75 -19.11
N LYS A 239 20.71 -23.23 -18.46
CA LYS A 239 20.06 -24.49 -18.85
C LYS A 239 19.25 -24.25 -20.12
N LYS A 240 19.77 -24.68 -21.28
CA LYS A 240 18.99 -24.77 -22.52
C LYS A 240 17.89 -25.81 -22.32
N LYS A 241 16.63 -25.41 -22.35
CA LYS A 241 15.52 -26.35 -22.58
C LYS A 241 15.60 -26.78 -24.03
N ASN A 242 15.90 -28.06 -24.29
CA ASN A 242 15.71 -28.63 -25.61
C ASN A 242 14.21 -28.69 -25.87
N LEU A 243 13.76 -28.01 -26.91
CA LEU A 243 12.42 -28.18 -27.46
C LEU A 243 12.41 -29.52 -28.18
N SER A 244 11.71 -30.50 -27.61
CA SER A 244 11.28 -31.73 -28.30
C SER A 244 9.90 -31.52 -28.89
#